data_AF-A0A7C1ZUJ2-F1
#
_entry.id   AF-A0A7C1ZUJ2-F1
#
_cell.length_a   1.000
_cell.length_b   1.000
_cell.length_c   1.000
_cell.angle_alpha   90.00
_cell.angle_beta   90.00
_cell.angle_gamma   90.00
#
_symmetry.space_group_name_H-M   'P 1'
#
loop_
_entity.id
_entity.type
_entity.pdbx_description
1 polymer ?
#
loop_
_entity_poly.entity_id
_entity_poly.type
_entity_poly.pdbx_seq_one_letter_code
_entity_poly.pdbx_strand_id
1 'polypeptide(L)'
;MLVETQYPAQEIAFRYQLGAAVATKKPAVTILVNGGEQSRAELLQSVRLGWPIIVLSGTGQLADEIAALHQDRPDFIAEPALAEIMADGNISVFPVDGEIEELERLIHRQLRGDNTLKLAWGQFAAYDQNANRQQKSFRRLQFWIIIFGVLGTLLALLQTSLELQIKDARLVKQQLIDLGQPQERTWSNFFFSPCQSALKPPEEKAKKRPEEQRKNVQNLIQKTDCVTKLLVRHGWEKDFTSSTWFVGTLKWLIVAIPVLITILIAVSNRFNAGQKWIWLRSTAETLKSEIFRYRTQAGIYHAEQCQETSRETKLAEKIQDLNNHLIQTEVNMSALRSYQGPLPPQYSTAENDDGLSVLSPERYLKTRLEDQLDYYVGKTERLERQLYRLQWGTYILGGVGTFIAAYGWELWIALTTGLVAALTTYLGYQQVEERLRKYNQAAMTLTNVRNWWAALSVQEQAQPENIDKLVSETEEALGREFSEWTQKMQETLMALKEKQAKAAEKAKAQLNAKTENALVSPQAQFPGRSPGL
;
A
#
# COMPACT_ATOMS: atom_id res chain seq x y z
N MET A 1 -25.14 -42.06 26.05
CA MET A 1 -24.18 -43.01 25.44
C MET A 1 -23.48 -43.71 26.58
N LEU A 2 -23.24 -45.01 26.47
CA LEU A 2 -22.41 -45.75 27.43
C LEU A 2 -21.03 -45.92 26.81
N VAL A 3 -19.98 -45.58 27.54
CA VAL A 3 -18.59 -45.79 27.11
C VAL A 3 -18.06 -46.97 27.93
N GLU A 4 -17.79 -48.10 27.29
CA GLU A 4 -17.18 -49.25 27.96
C GLU A 4 -15.69 -48.98 28.21
N THR A 5 -15.36 -48.48 29.39
CA THR A 5 -13.96 -48.29 29.83
C THR A 5 -13.84 -48.67 31.30
N GLN A 6 -12.66 -49.17 31.70
CA GLN A 6 -12.31 -49.39 33.10
C GLN A 6 -11.64 -48.16 33.75
N TYR A 7 -11.43 -47.08 32.99
CA TYR A 7 -10.65 -45.91 33.42
C TYR A 7 -11.47 -44.60 33.27
N PRO A 8 -11.84 -43.93 34.37
CA PRO A 8 -12.63 -42.69 34.33
C PRO A 8 -12.07 -41.59 33.41
N ALA A 9 -10.74 -41.52 33.25
CA ALA A 9 -10.08 -40.58 32.36
C ALA A 9 -10.42 -40.77 30.87
N GLN A 10 -10.66 -42.00 30.42
CA GLN A 10 -11.02 -42.30 29.04
C GLN A 10 -12.46 -41.87 28.74
N GLU A 11 -13.35 -41.99 29.72
CA GLU A 11 -14.73 -41.50 29.62
C GLU A 11 -14.76 -39.97 29.48
N ILE A 12 -13.98 -39.26 30.31
CA ILE A 12 -13.82 -37.79 30.22
C ILE A 12 -13.32 -37.41 28.83
N ALA A 13 -12.22 -38.01 28.37
CA ALA A 13 -11.64 -37.71 27.06
C ALA A 13 -12.66 -37.91 25.93
N PHE A 14 -13.42 -39.01 25.96
CA PHE A 14 -14.46 -39.28 24.96
C PHE A 14 -15.57 -38.23 24.99
N ARG A 15 -16.08 -37.87 26.18
CA ARG A 15 -17.15 -36.88 26.34
C ARG A 15 -16.75 -35.51 25.78
N TYR A 16 -15.53 -35.08 26.05
CA TYR A 16 -15.01 -33.80 25.56
C TYR A 16 -14.65 -33.84 24.07
N GLN A 17 -14.16 -34.95 23.53
CA GLN A 17 -13.98 -35.12 22.08
C GLN A 17 -15.32 -35.08 21.33
N LEU A 18 -16.33 -35.78 21.83
CA LEU A 18 -17.68 -35.76 21.26
C LEU A 18 -18.28 -34.35 21.36
N GLY A 19 -18.16 -33.72 22.52
CA GLY A 19 -18.60 -32.36 22.73
C GLY A 19 -17.87 -31.37 21.80
N ALA A 20 -16.56 -31.52 21.57
CA ALA A 20 -15.79 -30.68 20.64
C ALA A 20 -16.27 -30.85 19.18
N ALA A 21 -16.60 -32.08 18.77
CA ALA A 21 -17.15 -32.35 17.44
C ALA A 21 -18.55 -31.74 17.23
N VAL A 22 -19.36 -31.63 18.30
CA VAL A 22 -20.67 -30.94 18.27
C VAL A 22 -20.48 -29.42 18.34
N ALA A 23 -19.54 -28.98 19.18
CA ALA A 23 -19.23 -27.57 19.45
C ALA A 23 -18.72 -26.83 18.21
N THR A 24 -18.29 -27.56 17.17
CA THR A 24 -17.89 -26.99 15.88
C THR A 24 -19.05 -26.30 15.15
N LYS A 25 -20.30 -26.72 15.41
CA LYS A 25 -21.52 -26.17 14.75
C LYS A 25 -22.47 -25.47 15.71
N LYS A 26 -22.40 -25.76 17.00
CA LYS A 26 -23.27 -25.20 18.02
C LYS A 26 -22.44 -24.72 19.21
N PRO A 27 -22.80 -23.61 19.85
CA PRO A 27 -22.10 -23.13 21.04
C PRO A 27 -22.26 -24.13 22.20
N ALA A 28 -21.22 -24.23 23.02
CA ALA A 28 -21.17 -25.08 24.22
C ALA A 28 -20.83 -24.20 25.43
N VAL A 29 -21.39 -24.55 26.59
CA VAL A 29 -21.07 -23.93 27.88
C VAL A 29 -20.90 -25.03 28.90
N THR A 30 -19.93 -24.87 29.81
CA THR A 30 -19.73 -25.76 30.95
C THR A 30 -20.37 -25.11 32.18
N ILE A 31 -21.15 -25.87 32.95
CA ILE A 31 -21.70 -25.40 34.22
C ILE A 31 -21.08 -26.26 35.32
N LEU A 32 -20.38 -25.61 36.25
CA LEU A 32 -19.84 -26.23 37.44
C LEU A 32 -20.78 -25.99 38.61
N VAL A 33 -21.26 -27.09 39.20
CA VAL A 33 -22.08 -27.11 40.41
C VAL A 33 -21.37 -28.02 41.40
N ASN A 34 -20.88 -27.48 42.51
CA ASN A 34 -19.97 -28.18 43.43
C ASN A 34 -18.73 -28.69 42.66
N GLY A 35 -18.18 -29.86 43.01
CA GLY A 35 -17.16 -30.56 42.24
C GLY A 35 -15.92 -30.89 43.07
N GLY A 36 -15.24 -31.97 42.68
CA GLY A 36 -13.98 -32.41 43.29
C GLY A 36 -12.84 -32.53 42.27
N GLU A 37 -11.81 -33.30 42.58
CA GLU A 37 -10.64 -33.53 41.72
C GLU A 37 -10.99 -33.93 40.28
N GLN A 38 -12.00 -34.79 40.11
CA GLN A 38 -12.44 -35.20 38.77
C GLN A 38 -13.07 -34.03 38.00
N SER A 39 -13.88 -33.19 38.66
CA SER A 39 -14.47 -31.99 38.07
C SER A 39 -13.40 -30.97 37.68
N ARG A 40 -12.28 -30.89 38.40
CA ARG A 40 -11.14 -30.02 38.05
C ARG A 40 -10.50 -30.45 36.73
N ALA A 41 -10.26 -31.75 36.55
CA ALA A 41 -9.72 -32.28 35.28
C ALA A 41 -10.68 -32.04 34.10
N GLU A 42 -11.99 -32.15 34.33
CA GLU A 42 -13.02 -31.84 33.34
C GLU A 42 -13.06 -30.34 33.00
N LEU A 43 -12.97 -29.47 34.02
CA LEU A 43 -12.92 -28.02 33.82
C LEU A 43 -11.70 -27.61 32.99
N LEU A 44 -10.54 -28.19 33.27
CA LEU A 44 -9.32 -27.93 32.53
C LEU A 44 -9.48 -28.27 31.03
N GLN A 45 -10.20 -29.35 30.71
CA GLN A 45 -10.52 -29.67 29.32
C GLN A 45 -11.46 -28.63 28.69
N SER A 46 -12.47 -28.16 29.43
CA SER A 46 -13.32 -27.06 28.97
C SER A 46 -12.52 -25.80 28.67
N VAL A 47 -11.56 -25.43 29.53
CA VAL A 47 -10.67 -24.27 29.34
C VAL A 47 -9.82 -24.43 28.09
N ARG A 48 -9.18 -25.58 27.90
CA ARG A 48 -8.35 -25.86 26.72
C ARG A 48 -9.13 -25.89 25.41
N LEU A 49 -10.41 -26.26 25.46
CA LEU A 49 -11.33 -26.18 24.32
C LEU A 49 -11.94 -24.78 24.13
N GLY A 50 -11.61 -23.83 24.99
CA GLY A 50 -12.11 -22.46 24.94
C GLY A 50 -13.60 -22.33 25.28
N TRP A 51 -14.19 -23.29 25.98
CA TRP A 51 -15.60 -23.24 26.33
C TRP A 51 -15.82 -22.31 27.54
N PRO A 52 -16.83 -21.42 27.51
CA PRO A 52 -17.20 -20.63 28.66
C PRO A 52 -17.63 -21.52 29.84
N ILE A 53 -17.27 -21.11 31.05
CA ILE A 53 -17.55 -21.83 32.28
C ILE A 53 -18.40 -20.95 33.18
N ILE A 54 -19.52 -21.49 33.65
CA ILE A 54 -20.39 -20.86 34.66
C ILE A 54 -20.18 -21.63 35.96
N VAL A 55 -19.71 -20.94 36.99
CA VAL A 55 -19.48 -21.55 38.32
C VAL A 55 -20.59 -21.09 39.25
N LEU A 56 -21.33 -22.04 39.81
CA LEU A 56 -22.37 -21.74 40.80
C LEU A 56 -21.75 -21.65 42.20
N SER A 57 -21.54 -20.44 42.72
CA SER A 57 -21.03 -20.25 44.08
C SER A 57 -22.11 -20.49 45.14
N GLY A 58 -21.70 -20.86 46.34
CA GLY A 58 -22.59 -21.33 47.40
C GLY A 58 -22.96 -22.82 47.27
N THR A 59 -22.32 -23.56 46.36
CA THR A 59 -22.59 -24.98 46.12
C THR A 59 -21.54 -25.91 46.74
N GLY A 60 -20.41 -25.38 47.22
CA GLY A 60 -19.35 -26.11 47.92
C GLY A 60 -18.16 -26.55 47.04
N GLN A 61 -17.10 -26.99 47.72
CA GLN A 61 -15.90 -27.63 47.14
C GLN A 61 -15.25 -26.80 46.01
N LEU A 62 -14.99 -27.40 44.84
CA LEU A 62 -14.29 -26.76 43.73
C LEU A 62 -15.01 -25.49 43.21
N ALA A 63 -16.34 -25.46 43.25
CA ALA A 63 -17.10 -24.30 42.79
C ALA A 63 -16.84 -23.08 43.67
N ASP A 64 -16.82 -23.25 45.00
CA ASP A 64 -16.52 -22.17 45.93
C ASP A 64 -15.04 -21.82 45.97
N GLU A 65 -14.15 -22.81 45.77
CA GLU A 65 -12.70 -22.58 45.59
C GLU A 65 -12.44 -21.67 44.38
N ILE A 66 -13.04 -21.99 43.22
CA ILE A 66 -12.90 -21.18 42.01
C ILE A 66 -13.57 -19.82 42.19
N ALA A 67 -14.74 -19.76 42.83
CA ALA A 67 -15.43 -18.49 43.09
C ALA A 67 -14.59 -17.57 43.99
N ALA A 68 -13.98 -18.11 45.04
CA ALA A 68 -13.07 -17.37 45.92
C ALA A 68 -11.83 -16.87 45.16
N LEU A 69 -11.18 -17.75 44.38
CA LEU A 69 -10.01 -17.38 43.56
C LEU A 69 -10.34 -16.42 42.41
N HIS A 70 -11.60 -16.39 41.96
CA HIS A 70 -12.07 -15.47 40.94
C HIS A 70 -12.33 -14.07 41.53
N GLN A 71 -12.81 -14.02 42.78
CA GLN A 71 -13.06 -12.78 43.49
C GLN A 71 -11.77 -12.17 44.06
N ASP A 72 -10.89 -12.99 44.62
CA ASP A 72 -9.59 -12.60 45.17
C ASP A 72 -8.53 -13.57 44.63
N ARG A 73 -7.85 -13.15 43.56
CA ARG A 73 -6.92 -14.02 42.82
C ARG A 73 -5.53 -13.92 43.47
N PRO A 74 -5.03 -14.98 44.14
CA PRO A 74 -3.72 -14.96 44.76
C PRO A 74 -2.60 -15.00 43.71
N ASP A 75 -1.47 -14.41 44.06
CA ASP A 75 -0.27 -14.30 43.22
C ASP A 75 0.31 -15.65 42.76
N PHE A 76 0.11 -16.68 43.57
CA PHE A 76 0.60 -18.02 43.30
C PHE A 76 -0.46 -19.06 43.63
N ILE A 77 -0.89 -19.76 42.60
CA ILE A 77 -1.71 -20.96 42.72
C ILE A 77 -0.76 -22.15 42.61
N ALA A 78 -0.54 -22.83 43.74
CA ALA A 78 0.42 -23.94 43.84
C ALA A 78 0.09 -25.10 42.91
N GLU A 79 -1.18 -25.26 42.57
CA GLU A 79 -1.66 -26.33 41.73
C GLU A 79 -1.68 -25.94 40.24
N PRO A 80 -0.92 -26.62 39.37
CA PRO A 80 -0.78 -26.22 37.97
C PRO A 80 -2.09 -26.21 37.18
N ALA A 81 -2.96 -27.20 37.41
CA ALA A 81 -4.24 -27.30 36.72
C ALA A 81 -5.17 -26.13 37.10
N LEU A 82 -5.18 -25.76 38.39
CA LEU A 82 -5.98 -24.64 38.88
C LEU A 82 -5.42 -23.30 38.40
N ALA A 83 -4.09 -23.17 38.32
CA ALA A 83 -3.44 -22.00 37.74
C ALA A 83 -3.82 -21.79 36.26
N GLU A 84 -3.78 -22.85 35.44
CA GLU A 84 -4.21 -22.81 34.04
C GLU A 84 -5.70 -22.49 33.91
N ILE A 85 -6.56 -23.10 34.74
CA ILE A 85 -8.00 -22.81 34.75
C ILE A 85 -8.26 -21.34 35.04
N MET A 86 -7.58 -20.76 36.02
CA MET A 86 -7.76 -19.36 36.35
C MET A 86 -7.15 -18.46 35.26
N ALA A 87 -5.94 -18.74 34.79
CA ALA A 87 -5.28 -17.89 33.79
C ALA A 87 -6.02 -17.85 32.45
N ASP A 88 -6.41 -19.00 31.92
CA ASP A 88 -6.94 -19.13 30.56
C ASP A 88 -8.47 -19.33 30.50
N GLY A 89 -9.11 -19.61 31.63
CA GLY A 89 -10.54 -19.91 31.69
C GLY A 89 -11.43 -18.68 31.55
N ASN A 90 -12.42 -18.75 30.64
CA ASN A 90 -13.52 -17.79 30.57
C ASN A 90 -14.59 -18.13 31.62
N ILE A 91 -14.33 -17.73 32.88
CA ILE A 91 -15.14 -18.08 34.05
C ILE A 91 -16.12 -16.94 34.36
N SER A 92 -17.39 -17.29 34.55
CA SER A 92 -18.44 -16.42 35.10
C SER A 92 -18.95 -17.04 36.40
N VAL A 93 -18.82 -16.34 37.52
CA VAL A 93 -19.35 -16.78 38.81
C VAL A 93 -20.80 -16.31 38.95
N PHE A 94 -21.68 -17.21 39.39
CA PHE A 94 -23.09 -16.92 39.66
C PHE A 94 -23.49 -17.49 41.03
N PRO A 95 -24.04 -16.68 41.95
CA PRO A 95 -24.47 -17.15 43.26
C PRO A 95 -25.70 -18.07 43.16
N VAL A 96 -25.70 -19.22 43.85
CA VAL A 96 -26.79 -20.22 43.79
C VAL A 96 -28.13 -19.67 44.28
N ASP A 97 -28.10 -18.65 45.14
CA ASP A 97 -29.24 -17.90 45.66
C ASP A 97 -29.63 -16.69 44.77
N GLY A 98 -28.98 -16.50 43.63
CA GLY A 98 -29.30 -15.46 42.65
C GLY A 98 -30.63 -15.72 41.90
N GLU A 99 -31.15 -14.67 41.27
CA GLU A 99 -32.41 -14.71 40.51
C GLU A 99 -32.30 -15.62 39.28
N ILE A 100 -33.28 -16.51 39.08
CA ILE A 100 -33.29 -17.49 37.96
C ILE A 100 -33.21 -16.79 36.60
N GLU A 101 -33.83 -15.63 36.48
CA GLU A 101 -33.85 -14.82 35.26
C GLU A 101 -32.45 -14.30 34.88
N GLU A 102 -31.60 -14.03 35.86
CA GLU A 102 -30.21 -13.63 35.64
C GLU A 102 -29.36 -14.82 35.20
N LEU A 103 -29.57 -16.00 35.79
CA LEU A 103 -28.91 -17.24 35.35
C LEU A 103 -29.31 -17.59 33.91
N GLU A 104 -30.60 -17.49 33.59
CA GLU A 104 -31.12 -17.72 32.24
C GLU A 104 -30.49 -16.74 31.23
N ARG A 105 -30.40 -15.45 31.56
CA ARG A 105 -29.71 -14.45 30.74
C ARG A 105 -28.24 -14.77 30.56
N LEU A 106 -27.56 -15.20 31.62
CA LEU A 106 -26.13 -15.53 31.59
C LEU A 106 -25.87 -16.77 30.71
N ILE A 107 -26.67 -17.83 30.85
CA ILE A 107 -26.61 -19.02 29.99
C ILE A 107 -26.89 -18.65 28.53
N HIS A 108 -27.94 -17.86 28.27
CA HIS A 108 -28.25 -17.41 26.92
C HIS A 108 -27.14 -16.54 26.32
N ARG A 109 -26.48 -15.70 27.13
CA ARG A 109 -25.33 -14.90 26.70
C ARG A 109 -24.17 -15.79 26.28
N GLN A 110 -23.80 -16.79 27.09
CA GLN A 110 -22.71 -17.72 26.77
C GLN A 110 -23.05 -18.61 25.57
N LEU A 111 -24.30 -19.05 25.45
CA LEU A 111 -24.79 -19.88 24.35
C LEU A 111 -25.15 -19.13 23.08
N ARG A 112 -25.28 -17.80 23.07
CA ARG A 112 -25.45 -17.07 21.79
C ARG A 112 -24.16 -17.06 20.97
N GLY A 113 -23.03 -17.36 21.62
CA GLY A 113 -21.70 -17.08 21.08
C GLY A 113 -21.49 -15.58 20.97
N ASP A 114 -20.24 -15.17 20.86
CA ASP A 114 -19.89 -13.77 20.74
C ASP A 114 -20.16 -13.26 19.30
N ASN A 115 -21.44 -13.17 18.95
CA ASN A 115 -21.88 -12.72 17.63
C ASN A 115 -21.42 -11.29 17.36
N THR A 116 -21.25 -10.48 18.42
CA THR A 116 -20.72 -9.12 18.30
C THR A 116 -19.25 -9.14 17.89
N LEU A 117 -18.42 -9.98 18.51
CA LEU A 117 -17.01 -10.12 18.11
C LEU A 117 -16.87 -10.70 16.69
N LYS A 118 -17.68 -11.69 16.32
CA LYS A 118 -17.74 -12.19 14.93
C LYS A 118 -18.19 -11.11 13.95
N LEU A 119 -19.19 -10.31 14.32
CA LEU A 119 -19.64 -9.18 13.52
C LEU A 119 -18.52 -8.14 13.37
N ALA A 120 -17.79 -7.84 14.45
CA ALA A 120 -16.65 -6.94 14.44
C ALA A 120 -15.57 -7.42 13.46
N TRP A 121 -15.18 -8.71 13.53
CA TRP A 121 -14.25 -9.31 12.57
C TRP A 121 -14.78 -9.29 11.14
N GLY A 122 -16.08 -9.57 10.94
CA GLY A 122 -16.72 -9.51 9.63
C GLY A 122 -16.69 -8.11 9.04
N GLN A 123 -16.94 -7.10 9.86
CA GLN A 123 -16.90 -5.69 9.46
C GLN A 123 -15.48 -5.22 9.17
N PHE A 124 -14.52 -5.59 10.03
CA PHE A 124 -13.09 -5.40 9.79
C PHE A 124 -12.67 -6.00 8.44
N ALA A 125 -13.06 -7.25 8.18
CA ALA A 125 -12.73 -7.96 6.95
C ALA A 125 -13.29 -7.26 5.71
N ALA A 126 -14.55 -6.81 5.80
CA ALA A 126 -15.19 -6.05 4.74
C ALA A 126 -14.44 -4.74 4.48
N TYR A 127 -14.08 -3.99 5.53
CA TYR A 127 -13.33 -2.75 5.38
C TYR A 127 -11.93 -2.95 4.81
N ASP A 128 -11.17 -3.91 5.33
CA ASP A 128 -9.82 -4.19 4.85
C ASP A 128 -9.81 -4.67 3.39
N GLN A 129 -10.72 -5.58 3.02
CA GLN A 129 -10.82 -6.08 1.65
C GLN A 129 -11.20 -4.97 0.66
N ASN A 130 -12.17 -4.12 1.03
CA ASN A 130 -12.57 -2.99 0.19
C ASN A 130 -11.49 -1.90 0.13
N ALA A 131 -10.76 -1.67 1.23
CA ALA A 131 -9.59 -0.79 1.26
C ALA A 131 -8.53 -1.28 0.26
N ASN A 132 -8.19 -2.57 0.31
CA ASN A 132 -7.25 -3.20 -0.62
C ASN A 132 -7.71 -3.10 -2.10
N ARG A 133 -9.02 -3.23 -2.36
CA ARG A 133 -9.59 -3.02 -3.70
C ARG A 133 -9.38 -1.59 -4.19
N GLN A 134 -9.70 -0.60 -3.36
CA GLN A 134 -9.55 0.82 -3.70
C GLN A 134 -8.07 1.21 -3.86
N GLN A 135 -7.19 0.69 -2.99
CA GLN A 135 -5.75 0.91 -3.09
C GLN A 135 -5.18 0.41 -4.42
N LYS A 136 -5.55 -0.81 -4.84
CA LYS A 136 -5.11 -1.38 -6.13
C LYS A 136 -5.60 -0.55 -7.31
N SER A 137 -6.84 -0.08 -7.27
CA SER A 137 -7.39 0.81 -8.30
C SER A 137 -6.61 2.12 -8.40
N PHE A 138 -6.42 2.80 -7.26
CA PHE A 138 -5.66 4.04 -7.17
C PHE A 138 -4.21 3.86 -7.67
N ARG A 139 -3.52 2.81 -7.21
CA ARG A 139 -2.13 2.53 -7.61
C ARG A 139 -1.99 2.26 -9.10
N ARG A 140 -2.94 1.53 -9.71
CA ARG A 140 -2.95 1.28 -11.16
C ARG A 140 -3.09 2.59 -11.94
N LEU A 141 -3.99 3.48 -11.52
CA LEU A 141 -4.16 4.78 -12.18
C LEU A 141 -2.91 5.65 -12.09
N GLN A 142 -2.33 5.78 -10.89
CA GLN A 142 -1.09 6.56 -10.69
C GLN A 142 0.08 5.99 -11.52
N PHE A 143 0.21 4.67 -11.55
CA PHE A 143 1.25 3.99 -12.34
C PHE A 143 1.15 4.32 -13.83
N TRP A 144 -0.05 4.28 -14.41
CA TRP A 144 -0.25 4.63 -15.81
C TRP A 144 0.00 6.12 -16.10
N ILE A 145 -0.40 7.03 -15.21
CA ILE A 145 -0.11 8.47 -15.34
C ILE A 145 1.40 8.71 -15.42
N ILE A 146 2.18 8.07 -14.53
CA ILE A 146 3.64 8.18 -14.52
C ILE A 146 4.25 7.61 -15.80
N ILE A 147 3.83 6.40 -16.22
CA ILE A 147 4.33 5.77 -17.45
C ILE A 147 4.09 6.67 -18.66
N PHE A 148 2.87 7.16 -18.84
CA PHE A 148 2.56 8.02 -19.98
C PHE A 148 3.32 9.34 -19.91
N GLY A 149 3.53 9.90 -18.72
CA GLY A 149 4.38 11.08 -18.52
C GLY A 149 5.81 10.86 -19.03
N VAL A 150 6.48 9.80 -18.58
CA VAL A 150 7.85 9.47 -19.00
C VAL A 150 7.92 9.14 -20.49
N LEU A 151 6.96 8.35 -20.99
CA LEU A 151 6.89 7.98 -22.41
C LEU A 151 6.69 9.22 -23.29
N GLY A 152 5.88 10.18 -22.86
CA GLY A 152 5.67 11.44 -23.59
C GLY A 152 6.96 12.25 -23.74
N THR A 153 7.72 12.39 -22.65
CA THR A 153 9.03 13.07 -22.69
C THR A 153 10.03 12.31 -23.58
N LEU A 154 10.09 10.99 -23.46
CA LEU A 154 10.99 10.17 -24.27
C LEU A 154 10.69 10.28 -25.77
N LEU A 155 9.42 10.18 -26.15
CA LEU A 155 8.99 10.30 -27.54
C LEU A 155 9.28 11.70 -28.10
N ALA A 156 9.05 12.76 -27.33
CA ALA A 156 9.35 14.13 -27.75
C ALA A 156 10.85 14.35 -28.03
N LEU A 157 11.72 13.78 -27.18
CA LEU A 157 13.17 13.84 -27.39
C LEU A 157 13.60 13.00 -28.58
N LEU A 158 13.04 11.80 -28.76
CA LEU A 158 13.29 10.95 -29.92
C LEU A 158 12.87 11.65 -31.22
N GLN A 159 11.72 12.32 -31.23
CA GLN A 159 11.25 13.11 -32.37
C GLN A 159 12.26 14.19 -32.72
N THR A 160 12.66 14.98 -31.72
CA THR A 160 13.57 16.12 -31.91
C THR A 160 14.93 15.66 -32.43
N SER A 161 15.45 14.55 -31.88
CA SER A 161 16.72 13.95 -32.31
C SER A 161 16.66 13.46 -33.76
N LEU A 162 15.59 12.74 -34.14
CA LEU A 162 15.38 12.27 -35.51
C LEU A 162 15.23 13.43 -36.49
N GLU A 163 14.45 14.45 -36.15
CA GLU A 163 14.26 15.63 -37.00
C GLU A 163 15.57 16.38 -37.26
N LEU A 164 16.43 16.53 -36.24
CA LEU A 164 17.76 17.14 -36.39
C LEU A 164 18.67 16.30 -37.29
N GLN A 165 18.76 14.99 -37.06
CA GLN A 165 19.58 14.09 -37.90
C GLN A 165 19.14 14.10 -39.37
N ILE A 166 17.83 14.12 -39.63
CA ILE A 166 17.28 14.22 -40.99
C ILE A 166 17.66 15.56 -41.63
N LYS A 167 17.54 16.66 -40.89
CA LYS A 167 17.87 18.00 -41.39
C LYS A 167 19.35 18.10 -41.77
N ASP A 168 20.24 17.57 -40.94
CA ASP A 168 21.68 17.55 -41.21
C ASP A 168 22.02 16.66 -42.42
N ALA A 169 21.40 15.49 -42.54
CA ALA A 169 21.59 14.61 -43.69
C ALA A 169 21.16 15.27 -45.01
N ARG A 170 20.03 16.02 -45.01
CA ARG A 170 19.55 16.78 -46.18
C ARG A 170 20.49 17.93 -46.53
N LEU A 171 20.98 18.68 -45.54
CA LEU A 171 21.92 19.79 -45.75
C LEU A 171 23.23 19.30 -46.38
N VAL A 172 23.79 18.20 -45.85
CA VAL A 172 25.01 17.58 -46.39
C VAL A 172 24.79 17.11 -47.82
N LYS A 173 23.66 16.46 -48.10
CA LYS A 173 23.32 15.99 -49.45
C LYS A 173 23.17 17.16 -50.43
N GLN A 174 22.45 18.22 -50.05
CA GLN A 174 22.25 19.39 -50.90
C GLN A 174 23.57 20.04 -51.26
N GLN A 175 24.47 20.23 -50.29
CA GLN A 175 25.80 20.78 -50.55
C GLN A 175 26.66 19.85 -51.41
N LEU A 176 26.55 18.53 -51.27
CA LEU A 176 27.21 17.56 -52.16
C LEU A 176 26.69 17.63 -53.61
N ILE A 177 25.40 17.91 -53.80
CA ILE A 177 24.76 18.12 -55.11
C ILE A 177 25.23 19.43 -55.74
N ASP A 178 25.24 20.54 -54.98
CA ASP A 178 25.72 21.85 -55.43
C ASP A 178 27.22 21.81 -55.84
N LEU A 179 27.96 20.82 -55.33
CA LEU A 179 29.36 20.52 -55.69
C LEU A 179 29.52 19.71 -56.99
N GLY A 180 28.44 19.39 -57.71
CA GLY A 180 28.47 18.82 -59.05
C GLY A 180 28.91 17.34 -59.11
N GLN A 181 28.53 16.55 -58.11
CA GLN A 181 28.66 15.09 -58.15
C GLN A 181 27.52 14.50 -59.01
N PRO A 182 27.78 13.82 -60.14
CA PRO A 182 26.72 13.17 -60.87
C PRO A 182 26.28 11.91 -60.11
N GLN A 183 24.97 11.87 -59.87
CA GLN A 183 24.22 10.71 -59.43
C GLN A 183 24.35 9.62 -60.50
N GLU A 184 25.11 8.54 -60.25
CA GLU A 184 24.77 7.19 -60.72
C GLU A 184 25.78 6.11 -60.29
N ARG A 185 25.22 4.94 -59.95
CA ARG A 185 25.77 3.58 -59.90
C ARG A 185 26.31 3.00 -58.58
N THR A 186 25.53 1.99 -58.16
CA THR A 186 25.89 0.70 -57.53
C THR A 186 26.34 0.69 -56.07
N TRP A 187 25.40 0.36 -55.17
CA TRP A 187 25.68 -0.03 -53.77
C TRP A 187 24.84 -1.24 -53.32
N SER A 188 24.85 -2.34 -54.08
CA SER A 188 24.21 -3.60 -53.64
C SER A 188 25.10 -4.50 -52.78
N ASN A 189 26.41 -4.26 -52.67
CA ASN A 189 27.31 -5.16 -51.95
C ASN A 189 28.24 -4.38 -51.00
N PHE A 190 27.82 -4.08 -49.76
CA PHE A 190 28.75 -3.76 -48.66
C PHE A 190 27.98 -3.75 -47.32
N PHE A 191 27.73 -4.93 -46.74
CA PHE A 191 26.93 -5.08 -45.52
C PHE A 191 27.73 -5.01 -44.20
N PHE A 192 29.07 -4.95 -44.21
CA PHE A 192 29.85 -4.88 -42.98
C PHE A 192 31.16 -4.09 -43.17
N SER A 193 31.20 -2.83 -42.73
CA SER A 193 32.46 -2.17 -42.35
C SER A 193 32.19 -0.98 -41.42
N PRO A 194 32.81 -0.92 -40.22
CA PRO A 194 32.59 0.16 -39.27
C PRO A 194 33.35 1.41 -39.70
N CYS A 195 32.61 2.46 -40.05
CA CYS A 195 32.93 3.90 -40.07
C CYS A 195 34.34 4.41 -40.52
N GLN A 196 35.20 3.60 -41.16
CA GLN A 196 36.58 4.00 -41.47
C GLN A 196 36.85 4.32 -42.95
N SER A 197 35.93 4.02 -43.86
CA SER A 197 36.08 4.48 -45.25
C SER A 197 35.56 5.91 -45.37
N ALA A 198 36.47 6.88 -45.28
CA ALA A 198 36.21 8.27 -45.65
C ALA A 198 35.45 8.33 -46.98
N LEU A 199 34.43 9.19 -47.07
CA LEU A 199 33.87 9.65 -48.33
C LEU A 199 35.01 10.31 -49.13
N LYS A 200 35.79 9.52 -49.89
CA LYS A 200 36.85 10.05 -50.74
C LYS A 200 36.19 10.73 -51.93
N PRO A 201 36.39 12.04 -52.13
CA PRO A 201 35.93 12.68 -53.34
C PRO A 201 36.75 12.16 -54.54
N PRO A 202 36.16 12.01 -55.73
CA PRO A 202 36.90 11.64 -56.94
C PRO A 202 37.91 12.75 -57.27
N GLU A 203 39.19 12.39 -57.34
CA GLU A 203 40.33 13.30 -57.52
C GLU A 203 40.29 14.10 -58.84
N GLU A 204 39.53 13.64 -59.83
CA GLU A 204 39.62 14.12 -61.21
C GLU A 204 38.78 15.38 -61.51
N LYS A 205 37.62 15.56 -60.87
CA LYS A 205 36.73 16.73 -61.11
C LYS A 205 36.93 17.89 -60.14
N ALA A 206 37.62 17.65 -59.03
CA ALA A 206 37.74 18.64 -57.97
C ALA A 206 38.68 19.81 -58.36
N LYS A 207 39.66 19.61 -59.26
CA LYS A 207 40.68 20.61 -59.67
C LYS A 207 40.14 21.96 -60.20
N LYS A 208 38.83 22.10 -60.48
CA LYS A 208 38.23 23.29 -61.10
C LYS A 208 37.50 24.28 -60.15
N ARG A 209 37.54 24.12 -58.81
CA ARG A 209 36.81 24.98 -57.85
C ARG A 209 37.70 25.66 -56.79
N PRO A 210 37.28 26.82 -56.24
CA PRO A 210 38.05 27.57 -55.22
C PRO A 210 38.43 26.71 -54.01
N GLU A 211 39.68 26.82 -53.54
CA GLU A 211 40.21 26.04 -52.40
C GLU A 211 39.40 26.19 -51.11
N GLU A 212 38.81 27.36 -50.89
CA GLU A 212 38.02 27.67 -49.71
C GLU A 212 36.73 26.82 -49.63
N GLN A 213 36.05 26.62 -50.77
CA GLN A 213 34.87 25.77 -50.84
C GLN A 213 35.21 24.30 -50.57
N ARG A 214 36.40 23.81 -50.99
CA ARG A 214 36.85 22.45 -50.70
C ARG A 214 37.14 22.24 -49.22
N LYS A 215 37.83 23.17 -48.57
CA LYS A 215 38.13 23.11 -47.13
C LYS A 215 36.87 23.17 -46.28
N ASN A 216 35.90 24.01 -46.66
CA ASN A 216 34.62 24.10 -45.95
C ASN A 216 33.82 22.79 -46.01
N VAL A 217 33.83 22.11 -47.16
CA VAL A 217 33.15 20.83 -47.33
C VAL A 217 33.85 19.70 -46.58
N GLN A 218 35.19 19.66 -46.64
CA GLN A 218 35.96 18.69 -45.87
C GLN A 218 35.73 18.86 -44.37
N ASN A 219 35.76 20.09 -43.85
CA ASN A 219 35.44 20.36 -42.45
C ASN A 219 34.02 19.93 -42.06
N LEU A 220 33.04 20.10 -42.95
CA LEU A 220 31.65 19.71 -42.69
C LEU A 220 31.45 18.18 -42.69
N ILE A 221 32.09 17.48 -43.65
CA ILE A 221 32.11 16.01 -43.67
C ILE A 221 32.87 15.48 -42.45
N GLN A 222 33.92 16.16 -41.99
CA GLN A 222 34.65 15.74 -40.80
C GLN A 222 33.82 15.93 -39.52
N LYS A 223 33.04 17.02 -39.42
CA LYS A 223 32.18 17.36 -38.28
C LYS A 223 30.85 16.58 -38.20
N THR A 224 30.45 15.87 -39.24
CA THR A 224 29.16 15.15 -39.25
C THR A 224 29.27 13.77 -38.62
N ASP A 225 28.30 13.44 -37.77
CA ASP A 225 28.27 12.18 -37.03
C ASP A 225 28.13 10.94 -37.94
N CYS A 226 28.58 9.79 -37.43
CA CYS A 226 28.63 8.53 -38.17
C CYS A 226 27.23 8.12 -38.68
N VAL A 227 26.17 8.43 -37.93
CA VAL A 227 24.77 8.18 -38.33
C VAL A 227 24.38 9.01 -39.55
N THR A 228 24.69 10.30 -39.56
CA THR A 228 24.43 11.21 -40.69
C THR A 228 25.19 10.76 -41.94
N LYS A 229 26.44 10.33 -41.79
CA LYS A 229 27.25 9.75 -42.89
C LYS A 229 26.65 8.45 -43.42
N LEU A 230 26.17 7.57 -42.54
CA LEU A 230 25.52 6.31 -42.90
C LEU A 230 24.22 6.56 -43.67
N LEU A 231 23.39 7.50 -43.19
CA LEU A 231 22.11 7.90 -43.81
C LEU A 231 22.31 8.47 -45.22
N VAL A 232 23.30 9.34 -45.40
CA VAL A 232 23.64 9.90 -46.72
C VAL A 232 24.20 8.81 -47.64
N ARG A 233 25.08 7.94 -47.13
CA ARG A 233 25.76 6.87 -47.89
C ARG A 233 24.81 5.84 -48.48
N HIS A 234 23.79 5.40 -47.72
CA HIS A 234 22.84 4.40 -48.19
C HIS A 234 21.73 4.97 -49.08
N GLY A 235 21.71 6.27 -49.37
CA GLY A 235 20.65 6.88 -50.18
C GLY A 235 19.28 6.86 -49.49
N TRP A 236 19.25 6.53 -48.19
CA TRP A 236 18.04 6.36 -47.38
C TRP A 236 17.21 7.64 -47.23
N GLU A 237 17.69 8.78 -47.71
CA GLU A 237 16.91 10.01 -47.80
C GLU A 237 15.70 9.91 -48.74
N LYS A 238 15.77 9.07 -49.80
CA LYS A 238 14.66 8.86 -50.76
C LYS A 238 13.70 7.73 -50.34
N ASP A 239 14.20 6.67 -49.71
CA ASP A 239 13.39 5.55 -49.19
C ASP A 239 12.74 5.84 -47.82
N PHE A 240 13.09 6.98 -47.21
CA PHE A 240 12.47 7.53 -46.00
C PHE A 240 11.06 8.10 -46.21
N THR A 241 10.36 7.75 -47.29
CA THR A 241 8.90 7.94 -47.38
C THR A 241 8.15 7.07 -46.36
N SER A 242 8.75 5.97 -45.90
CA SER A 242 8.29 5.20 -44.72
C SER A 242 8.57 5.93 -43.39
N SER A 243 9.51 6.87 -43.36
CA SER A 243 9.89 7.61 -42.16
C SER A 243 9.18 8.94 -41.97
N THR A 244 8.68 9.58 -43.04
CA THR A 244 7.67 10.64 -42.86
C THR A 244 6.43 10.08 -42.16
N TRP A 245 6.06 8.83 -42.47
CA TRP A 245 5.02 8.11 -41.73
C TRP A 245 5.46 7.81 -40.29
N PHE A 246 6.67 7.28 -40.04
CA PHE A 246 7.16 7.01 -38.68
C PHE A 246 7.21 8.28 -37.80
N VAL A 247 7.84 9.36 -38.27
CA VAL A 247 7.86 10.66 -37.57
C VAL A 247 6.45 11.23 -37.42
N GLY A 248 5.59 11.05 -38.44
CA GLY A 248 4.17 11.39 -38.38
C GLY A 248 3.40 10.61 -37.31
N THR A 249 3.62 9.30 -37.19
CA THR A 249 3.03 8.46 -36.13
C THR A 249 3.52 8.88 -34.75
N LEU A 250 4.80 9.24 -34.62
CA LEU A 250 5.37 9.76 -33.38
C LEU A 250 4.69 11.07 -32.94
N LYS A 251 4.41 11.98 -33.89
CA LYS A 251 3.66 13.22 -33.63
C LYS A 251 2.26 12.94 -33.08
N TRP A 252 1.53 12.01 -33.69
CA TRP A 252 0.20 11.62 -33.19
C TRP A 252 0.27 10.99 -31.79
N LEU A 253 1.29 10.17 -31.51
CA LEU A 253 1.51 9.60 -30.17
C LEU A 253 1.81 10.68 -29.12
N ILE A 254 2.65 11.66 -29.44
CA ILE A 254 2.98 12.78 -28.54
C ILE A 254 1.76 13.64 -28.24
N VAL A 255 0.83 13.80 -29.19
CA VAL A 255 -0.45 14.50 -28.95
C VAL A 255 -1.43 13.62 -28.16
N ALA A 256 -1.45 12.31 -28.40
CA ALA A 256 -2.35 11.39 -27.71
C ALA A 256 -2.01 11.23 -26.22
N ILE A 257 -0.72 11.27 -25.86
CA ILE A 257 -0.26 11.07 -24.48
C ILE A 257 -0.85 12.10 -23.48
N PRO A 258 -0.76 13.43 -23.71
CA PRO A 258 -1.39 14.42 -22.85
C PRO A 258 -2.91 14.25 -22.72
N VAL A 259 -3.58 13.83 -23.79
CA VAL A 259 -5.03 13.55 -23.77
C VAL A 259 -5.33 12.35 -22.86
N LEU A 260 -4.58 11.25 -23.01
CA LEU A 260 -4.70 10.07 -22.14
C LEU A 260 -4.42 10.40 -20.68
N ILE A 261 -3.36 11.17 -20.40
CA ILE A 261 -3.04 11.64 -19.05
C ILE A 261 -4.19 12.46 -18.47
N THR A 262 -4.79 13.36 -19.25
CA THR A 262 -5.92 14.20 -18.81
C THR A 262 -7.15 13.34 -18.48
N ILE A 263 -7.45 12.34 -19.30
CA ILE A 263 -8.54 11.37 -19.05
C ILE A 263 -8.27 10.58 -17.78
N LEU A 264 -7.04 10.07 -17.59
CA LEU A 264 -6.66 9.30 -16.41
C LEU A 264 -6.75 10.13 -15.12
N ILE A 265 -6.33 11.40 -15.17
CA ILE A 265 -6.47 12.35 -14.06
C ILE A 265 -7.96 12.59 -13.75
N ALA A 266 -8.79 12.84 -14.76
CA ALA A 266 -10.23 13.05 -14.58
C ALA A 266 -10.91 11.83 -13.94
N VAL A 267 -10.57 10.62 -14.40
CA VAL A 267 -11.03 9.35 -13.82
C VAL A 267 -10.55 9.22 -12.37
N SER A 268 -9.27 9.45 -12.09
CA SER A 268 -8.71 9.41 -10.74
C SER A 268 -9.45 10.34 -9.78
N ASN A 269 -9.73 11.58 -10.20
CA ASN A 269 -10.42 12.58 -9.39
C ASN A 269 -11.90 12.26 -9.20
N ARG A 270 -12.59 11.79 -10.26
CA ARG A 270 -14.01 11.45 -10.20
C ARG A 270 -14.30 10.28 -9.27
N PHE A 271 -13.50 9.21 -9.33
CA PHE A 271 -13.73 8.02 -8.52
C PHE A 271 -13.16 8.12 -7.10
N ASN A 272 -12.18 9.01 -6.91
CA ASN A 272 -11.55 9.34 -5.63
C ASN A 272 -11.13 8.11 -4.81
N ALA A 273 -10.59 7.10 -5.51
CA ALA A 273 -10.21 5.82 -4.91
C ALA A 273 -9.14 5.98 -3.81
N GLY A 274 -8.30 7.03 -3.89
CA GLY A 274 -7.30 7.33 -2.88
C GLY A 274 -7.90 7.66 -1.51
N GLN A 275 -8.85 8.59 -1.45
CA GLN A 275 -9.52 8.97 -0.20
C GLN A 275 -10.35 7.82 0.39
N LYS A 276 -11.10 7.11 -0.47
CA LYS A 276 -11.90 5.95 -0.05
C LYS A 276 -11.04 4.85 0.58
N TRP A 277 -9.87 4.56 0.00
CA TRP A 277 -8.94 3.59 0.56
C TRP A 277 -8.47 3.99 1.96
N ILE A 278 -8.11 5.26 2.15
CA ILE A 278 -7.60 5.76 3.44
C ILE A 278 -8.67 5.65 4.52
N TRP A 279 -9.90 6.11 4.26
CA TRP A 279 -11.00 6.00 5.22
C TRP A 279 -11.29 4.54 5.60
N LEU A 280 -11.42 3.65 4.61
CA LEU A 280 -11.68 2.23 4.86
C LEU A 280 -10.55 1.57 5.66
N ARG A 281 -9.29 1.87 5.31
CA ARG A 281 -8.14 1.30 6.01
C ARG A 281 -8.06 1.81 7.44
N SER A 282 -8.35 3.09 7.66
CA SER A 282 -8.37 3.72 8.98
C SER A 282 -9.42 3.10 9.89
N THR A 283 -10.66 3.03 9.42
CA THR A 283 -11.74 2.39 10.17
C THR A 283 -11.44 0.91 10.44
N ALA A 284 -10.80 0.19 9.51
CA ALA A 284 -10.38 -1.18 9.74
C ALA A 284 -9.33 -1.29 10.86
N GLU A 285 -8.28 -0.47 10.85
CA GLU A 285 -7.25 -0.52 11.91
C GLU A 285 -7.79 -0.09 13.28
N THR A 286 -8.65 0.94 13.34
CA THR A 286 -9.33 1.31 14.59
C THR A 286 -10.20 0.18 15.11
N LEU A 287 -10.99 -0.46 14.23
CA LEU A 287 -11.83 -1.59 14.63
C LEU A 287 -11.00 -2.80 15.07
N LYS A 288 -9.86 -3.06 14.42
CA LYS A 288 -8.92 -4.10 14.83
C LYS A 288 -8.39 -3.83 16.24
N SER A 289 -8.01 -2.58 16.52
CA SER A 289 -7.57 -2.15 17.84
C SER A 289 -8.64 -2.35 18.91
N GLU A 290 -9.88 -1.96 18.63
CA GLU A 290 -11.03 -2.18 19.54
C GLU A 290 -11.31 -3.67 19.77
N ILE A 291 -11.17 -4.52 18.74
CA ILE A 291 -11.29 -5.97 18.88
C ILE A 291 -10.25 -6.51 19.86
N PHE A 292 -8.99 -6.06 19.78
CA PHE A 292 -7.98 -6.50 20.73
C PHE A 292 -8.25 -6.00 22.16
N ARG A 293 -8.65 -4.74 22.33
CA ARG A 293 -9.07 -4.19 23.64
C ARG A 293 -10.23 -4.95 24.25
N TYR A 294 -11.22 -5.32 23.43
CA TYR A 294 -12.36 -6.14 23.84
C TYR A 294 -11.90 -7.52 24.32
N ARG A 295 -11.05 -8.18 23.54
CA ARG A 295 -10.56 -9.54 23.84
C ARG A 295 -9.68 -9.59 25.08
N THR A 296 -8.89 -8.55 25.36
CA THR A 296 -8.07 -8.46 26.58
C THR A 296 -8.83 -7.88 27.77
N GLN A 297 -10.10 -7.51 27.60
CA GLN A 297 -10.93 -6.89 28.64
C GLN A 297 -10.30 -5.61 29.24
N ALA A 298 -9.61 -4.84 28.39
CA ALA A 298 -8.91 -3.63 28.76
C ALA A 298 -9.77 -2.37 28.50
N GLY A 299 -9.46 -1.30 29.19
CA GLY A 299 -10.05 0.02 29.06
C GLY A 299 -11.54 -0.01 29.32
N ILE A 300 -12.32 0.38 28.31
CA ILE A 300 -13.78 0.42 28.42
C ILE A 300 -14.44 -0.95 28.57
N TYR A 301 -13.69 -2.03 28.32
CA TYR A 301 -14.17 -3.40 28.42
C TYR A 301 -13.80 -4.07 29.75
N HIS A 302 -13.19 -3.33 30.68
CA HIS A 302 -12.88 -3.84 32.01
C HIS A 302 -14.15 -4.12 32.83
N ALA A 303 -14.09 -5.10 33.74
CA ALA A 303 -15.24 -5.59 34.48
C ALA A 303 -15.97 -4.49 35.26
N GLU A 304 -15.23 -3.63 35.96
CA GLU A 304 -15.81 -2.50 36.72
C GLU A 304 -16.59 -1.51 35.85
N GLN A 305 -16.10 -1.25 34.63
CA GLN A 305 -16.80 -0.34 33.72
C GLN A 305 -18.03 -0.97 33.07
N CYS A 306 -18.20 -2.29 33.18
CA CYS A 306 -19.27 -3.04 32.52
C CYS A 306 -20.39 -3.46 33.46
N GLN A 307 -20.51 -2.81 34.63
CA GLN A 307 -21.57 -3.05 35.60
C GLN A 307 -22.96 -2.70 35.05
N GLU A 308 -23.09 -1.54 34.40
CA GLU A 308 -24.38 -1.08 33.85
C GLU A 308 -24.59 -1.52 32.40
N THR A 309 -23.53 -1.52 31.59
CA THR A 309 -23.58 -1.81 30.16
C THR A 309 -22.64 -2.95 29.81
N SER A 310 -23.15 -3.97 29.12
CA SER A 310 -22.36 -5.13 28.72
C SER A 310 -21.21 -4.76 27.78
N ARG A 311 -20.11 -5.53 27.81
CA ARG A 311 -18.96 -5.34 26.92
C ARG A 311 -19.38 -5.44 25.45
N GLU A 312 -20.30 -6.35 25.14
CA GLU A 312 -20.82 -6.57 23.80
C GLU A 312 -21.59 -5.35 23.31
N THR A 313 -22.38 -4.71 24.18
CA THR A 313 -23.07 -3.45 23.86
C THR A 313 -22.07 -2.35 23.55
N LYS A 314 -21.02 -2.18 24.37
CA LYS A 314 -19.97 -1.18 24.13
C LYS A 314 -19.25 -1.39 22.81
N LEU A 315 -18.92 -2.64 22.47
CA LEU A 315 -18.29 -2.97 21.18
C LEU A 315 -19.24 -2.66 20.02
N ALA A 316 -20.53 -2.98 20.16
CA ALA A 316 -21.54 -2.66 19.16
C ALA A 316 -21.69 -1.14 18.96
N GLU A 317 -21.67 -0.35 20.03
CA GLU A 317 -21.66 1.13 19.97
C GLU A 317 -20.43 1.65 19.24
N LYS A 318 -19.23 1.12 19.54
CA LYS A 318 -18.00 1.48 18.81
C LYS A 318 -18.09 1.16 17.32
N ILE A 319 -18.63 -0.01 16.97
CA ILE A 319 -18.85 -0.37 15.56
C ILE A 319 -19.83 0.61 14.90
N GLN A 320 -20.92 0.97 15.59
CA GLN A 320 -21.91 1.92 15.08
C GLN A 320 -21.30 3.31 14.88
N ASP A 321 -20.52 3.81 15.84
CA ASP A 321 -19.81 5.08 15.72
C ASP A 321 -18.90 5.09 14.50
N LEU A 322 -18.08 4.06 14.34
CA LEU A 322 -17.18 3.91 13.19
C LEU A 322 -17.95 3.88 11.85
N ASN A 323 -19.09 3.20 11.81
CA ASN A 323 -19.95 3.16 10.63
C ASN A 323 -20.55 4.53 10.30
N ASN A 324 -21.04 5.24 11.31
CA ASN A 324 -21.61 6.58 11.16
C ASN A 324 -20.58 7.57 10.60
N HIS A 325 -19.35 7.53 11.09
CA HIS A 325 -18.25 8.32 10.55
C HIS A 325 -17.97 7.96 9.09
N LEU A 326 -17.90 6.65 8.76
CA LEU A 326 -17.59 6.20 7.41
C LEU A 326 -18.67 6.61 6.38
N ILE A 327 -19.95 6.59 6.77
CA ILE A 327 -21.09 7.02 5.92
C ILE A 327 -21.03 8.51 5.59
N GLN A 328 -20.44 9.34 6.46
CA GLN A 328 -20.24 10.76 6.22
C GLN A 328 -19.07 11.06 5.25
N THR A 329 -18.33 10.03 4.82
CA THR A 329 -17.21 10.17 3.88
C THR A 329 -17.58 9.80 2.45
N GLU A 330 -16.63 9.99 1.53
CA GLU A 330 -16.75 9.57 0.13
C GLU A 330 -16.96 8.07 -0.08
N VAL A 331 -16.71 7.25 0.95
CA VAL A 331 -16.94 5.80 0.91
C VAL A 331 -18.41 5.47 0.63
N ASN A 332 -19.34 6.31 1.12
CA ASN A 332 -20.78 6.17 0.89
C ASN A 332 -21.18 6.17 -0.60
N MET A 333 -20.35 6.77 -1.46
CA MET A 333 -20.56 6.76 -2.92
C MET A 333 -20.08 5.46 -3.59
N SER A 334 -19.79 4.40 -2.83
CA SER A 334 -19.25 3.13 -3.34
C SER A 334 -19.95 1.93 -2.75
N ALA A 335 -20.26 0.95 -3.59
CA ALA A 335 -20.71 -0.35 -3.11
C ALA A 335 -19.56 -1.07 -2.36
N LEU A 336 -19.78 -1.31 -1.07
CA LEU A 336 -18.96 -2.18 -0.24
C LEU A 336 -19.31 -3.62 -0.57
N ARG A 337 -18.30 -4.42 -0.93
CA ARG A 337 -18.49 -5.87 -1.08
C ARG A 337 -18.50 -6.51 0.30
N SER A 338 -19.48 -7.37 0.55
CA SER A 338 -19.49 -8.23 1.72
C SER A 338 -18.30 -9.20 1.67
N TYR A 339 -17.69 -9.45 2.82
CA TYR A 339 -16.65 -10.44 2.97
C TYR A 339 -17.27 -11.85 3.06
N GLN A 340 -16.67 -12.85 2.41
CA GLN A 340 -17.18 -14.23 2.32
C GLN A 340 -16.15 -15.28 2.79
N GLY A 341 -15.07 -14.85 3.47
CA GLY A 341 -14.02 -15.75 3.95
C GLY A 341 -14.20 -16.18 5.41
N PRO A 342 -13.26 -16.98 5.94
CA PRO A 342 -13.24 -17.34 7.36
C PRO A 342 -13.00 -16.10 8.24
N LEU A 343 -13.49 -16.16 9.47
CA LEU A 343 -13.30 -15.15 10.51
C LEU A 343 -12.48 -15.78 11.64
N PRO A 344 -11.43 -15.11 12.15
CA PRO A 344 -10.86 -13.85 11.64
C PRO A 344 -10.23 -14.01 10.24
N PRO A 345 -10.10 -12.93 9.44
CA PRO A 345 -9.42 -12.98 8.15
C PRO A 345 -7.97 -13.47 8.23
N GLN A 346 -7.49 -14.07 7.14
CA GLN A 346 -6.08 -14.48 7.08
C GLN A 346 -5.15 -13.27 7.29
N TYR A 347 -4.11 -13.45 8.11
CA TYR A 347 -3.13 -12.42 8.48
C TYR A 347 -3.67 -11.27 9.36
N SER A 348 -4.90 -11.36 9.88
CA SER A 348 -5.37 -10.37 10.85
C SER A 348 -5.01 -10.71 12.30
N THR A 349 -4.80 -11.98 12.59
CA THR A 349 -4.32 -12.52 13.88
C THR A 349 -3.06 -13.37 13.65
N ALA A 350 -2.34 -13.67 14.72
CA ALA A 350 -1.22 -14.62 14.68
C ALA A 350 -1.70 -16.04 14.30
N GLU A 351 -0.81 -16.88 13.76
CA GLU A 351 -1.19 -18.22 13.24
C GLU A 351 -1.88 -19.14 14.27
N ASN A 352 -1.54 -19.00 15.56
CA ASN A 352 -2.11 -19.78 16.66
C ASN A 352 -3.18 -19.01 17.46
N ASP A 353 -3.74 -17.95 16.90
CA ASP A 353 -4.78 -17.13 17.51
C ASP A 353 -6.12 -17.31 16.78
N ASP A 354 -7.13 -17.79 17.51
CA ASP A 354 -8.48 -18.04 16.99
C ASP A 354 -9.26 -16.75 16.71
N GLY A 355 -8.77 -15.60 17.18
CA GLY A 355 -9.42 -14.30 17.02
C GLY A 355 -10.67 -14.09 17.87
N LEU A 356 -11.18 -15.11 18.54
CA LEU A 356 -12.52 -15.12 19.15
C LEU A 356 -12.50 -15.35 20.66
N SER A 357 -11.42 -15.92 21.18
CA SER A 357 -11.23 -16.12 22.61
C SER A 357 -10.76 -14.84 23.31
N VAL A 358 -11.06 -14.78 24.61
CA VAL A 358 -10.44 -13.83 25.54
C VAL A 358 -8.93 -14.03 25.51
N LEU A 359 -8.17 -12.93 25.53
CA LEU A 359 -6.72 -12.92 25.47
C LEU A 359 -6.14 -12.59 26.84
N SER A 360 -5.31 -13.48 27.37
CA SER A 360 -4.44 -13.15 28.51
C SER A 360 -3.40 -12.09 28.11
N PRO A 361 -2.83 -11.34 29.08
CA PRO A 361 -1.77 -10.37 28.81
C PRO A 361 -0.55 -10.97 28.10
N GLU A 362 -0.15 -12.19 28.48
CA GLU A 362 1.00 -12.90 27.92
C GLU A 362 0.72 -13.32 26.48
N ARG A 363 -0.50 -13.82 26.21
CA ARG A 363 -0.91 -14.19 24.86
C ARG A 363 -1.01 -12.94 23.98
N TYR A 364 -1.59 -11.86 24.49
CA TYR A 364 -1.64 -10.56 23.81
C TYR A 364 -0.23 -10.06 23.44
N LEU A 365 0.72 -10.09 24.38
CA LEU A 365 2.09 -9.65 24.14
C LEU A 365 2.70 -10.42 22.97
N LYS A 366 2.57 -11.75 22.95
CA LYS A 366 3.10 -12.60 21.88
C LYS A 366 2.37 -12.43 20.55
N THR A 367 1.04 -12.44 20.55
CA THR A 367 0.24 -12.49 19.31
C THR A 367 0.00 -11.12 18.68
N ARG A 368 0.14 -10.03 19.44
CA ARG A 368 -0.16 -8.66 18.99
C ARG A 368 1.05 -7.74 19.11
N LEU A 369 1.67 -7.62 20.28
CA LEU A 369 2.77 -6.67 20.47
C LEU A 369 4.02 -7.13 19.71
N GLU A 370 4.49 -8.36 19.95
CA GLU A 370 5.70 -8.90 19.34
C GLU A 370 5.58 -9.04 17.82
N ASP A 371 4.44 -9.54 17.33
CA ASP A 371 4.15 -9.62 15.89
C ASP A 371 4.28 -8.25 15.20
N GLN A 372 3.71 -7.20 15.80
CA GLN A 372 3.79 -5.85 15.24
C GLN A 372 5.19 -5.24 15.37
N LEU A 373 5.90 -5.52 16.48
CA LEU A 373 7.28 -5.10 16.66
C LEU A 373 8.19 -5.71 15.59
N ASP A 374 8.10 -7.02 15.36
CA ASP A 374 8.87 -7.73 14.33
C ASP A 374 8.54 -7.22 12.93
N TYR A 375 7.26 -6.94 12.66
CA TYR A 375 6.85 -6.30 11.42
C TYR A 375 7.53 -4.94 11.22
N TYR A 376 7.52 -4.05 12.22
CA TYR A 376 8.13 -2.73 12.09
C TYR A 376 9.65 -2.78 11.95
N VAL A 377 10.33 -3.60 12.76
CA VAL A 377 11.78 -3.79 12.68
C VAL A 377 12.19 -4.35 11.31
N GLY A 378 11.51 -5.40 10.83
CA GLY A 378 11.80 -5.94 9.49
C GLY A 378 11.46 -4.96 8.36
N LYS A 379 10.49 -4.06 8.58
CA LYS A 379 10.08 -3.07 7.57
C LYS A 379 11.06 -1.91 7.48
N THR A 380 11.61 -1.43 8.58
CA THR A 380 12.55 -0.31 8.62
C THR A 380 13.82 -0.64 7.84
N GLU A 381 14.40 -1.84 8.01
CA GLU A 381 15.57 -2.29 7.25
C GLU A 381 15.35 -2.30 5.73
N ARG A 382 14.14 -2.68 5.29
CA ARG A 382 13.79 -2.70 3.86
C ARG A 382 13.61 -1.29 3.31
N LEU A 383 12.97 -0.40 4.09
CA LEU A 383 12.77 0.99 3.70
C LEU A 383 14.09 1.75 3.65
N GLU A 384 15.00 1.53 4.59
CA GLU A 384 16.33 2.11 4.59
C GLU A 384 17.11 1.72 3.33
N ARG A 385 17.16 0.42 3.01
CA ARG A 385 17.77 -0.05 1.75
C ARG A 385 17.09 0.50 0.50
N GLN A 386 15.79 0.75 0.54
CA GLN A 386 15.07 1.38 -0.57
C GLN A 386 15.43 2.87 -0.72
N LEU A 387 15.50 3.60 0.40
CA LEU A 387 15.88 5.01 0.44
C LEU A 387 17.27 5.21 -0.17
N TYR A 388 18.27 4.45 0.33
CA TYR A 388 19.63 4.53 -0.18
C TYR A 388 19.72 4.21 -1.67
N ARG A 389 19.08 3.13 -2.14
CA ARG A 389 19.11 2.77 -3.57
C ARG A 389 18.52 3.87 -4.46
N LEU A 390 17.42 4.49 -4.04
CA LEU A 390 16.76 5.54 -4.81
C LEU A 390 17.56 6.85 -4.78
N GLN A 391 18.13 7.24 -3.63
CA GLN A 391 19.00 8.42 -3.50
C GLN A 391 20.30 8.26 -4.31
N TRP A 392 20.96 7.11 -4.24
CA TRP A 392 22.11 6.84 -5.11
C TRP A 392 21.72 6.86 -6.59
N GLY A 393 20.53 6.36 -6.94
CA GLY A 393 19.99 6.46 -8.29
C GLY A 393 19.85 7.90 -8.77
N THR A 394 19.36 8.82 -7.94
CA THR A 394 19.24 10.25 -8.31
C THR A 394 20.60 10.91 -8.47
N TYR A 395 21.57 10.61 -7.60
CA TYR A 395 22.94 11.14 -7.72
C TYR A 395 23.67 10.63 -8.96
N ILE A 396 23.58 9.33 -9.25
CA ILE A 396 24.19 8.74 -10.44
C ILE A 396 23.58 9.35 -11.70
N LEU A 397 22.25 9.45 -11.79
CA LEU A 397 21.59 10.06 -12.97
C LEU A 397 21.94 11.55 -13.13
N GLY A 398 22.07 12.29 -12.02
CA GLY A 398 22.55 13.67 -12.03
C GLY A 398 23.96 13.77 -12.61
N GLY A 399 24.88 12.92 -12.13
CA GLY A 399 26.25 12.85 -12.63
C GLY A 399 26.34 12.42 -14.11
N VAL A 400 25.52 11.46 -14.54
CA VAL A 400 25.40 11.06 -15.95
C VAL A 400 24.92 12.23 -16.81
N GLY A 401 23.97 13.03 -16.33
CA GLY A 401 23.53 14.25 -17.03
C GLY A 401 24.67 15.24 -17.26
N THR A 402 25.49 15.49 -16.24
CA THR A 402 26.69 16.33 -16.36
C THR A 402 27.72 15.74 -17.34
N PHE A 403 27.91 14.43 -17.32
CA PHE A 403 28.84 13.74 -18.23
C PHE A 403 28.37 13.81 -19.70
N ILE A 404 27.07 13.61 -19.96
CA ILE A 404 26.45 13.76 -21.29
C ILE A 404 26.65 15.18 -21.83
N ALA A 405 26.52 16.19 -20.98
CA ALA A 405 26.77 17.58 -21.35
C ALA A 405 28.21 17.82 -21.81
N ALA A 406 29.19 17.23 -21.11
CA ALA A 406 30.61 17.34 -21.47
C ALA A 406 30.93 16.70 -22.85
N TYR A 407 30.18 15.69 -23.27
CA TYR A 407 30.32 15.04 -24.58
C TYR A 407 29.56 15.74 -25.72
N GLY A 408 28.85 16.84 -25.45
CA GLY A 408 28.11 17.60 -26.45
C GLY A 408 26.76 16.99 -26.86
N TRP A 409 26.25 16.00 -26.12
CA TRP A 409 24.95 15.36 -26.37
C TRP A 409 23.81 16.10 -25.66
N GLU A 410 23.71 17.40 -25.90
CA GLU A 410 22.87 18.33 -25.13
C GLU A 410 21.38 17.94 -25.10
N LEU A 411 20.87 17.33 -26.17
CA LEU A 411 19.48 16.87 -26.29
C LEU A 411 19.10 15.84 -25.21
N TRP A 412 20.05 15.02 -24.74
CA TRP A 412 19.78 13.93 -23.80
C TRP A 412 19.83 14.38 -22.32
N ILE A 413 20.33 15.60 -22.05
CA ILE A 413 20.32 16.20 -20.69
C ILE A 413 18.87 16.34 -20.18
N ALA A 414 17.94 16.65 -21.07
CA ALA A 414 16.52 16.75 -20.73
C ALA A 414 15.95 15.40 -20.23
N LEU A 415 16.41 14.28 -20.79
CA LEU A 415 15.99 12.95 -20.35
C LEU A 415 16.50 12.64 -18.94
N THR A 416 17.79 12.85 -18.69
CA THR A 416 18.38 12.60 -17.36
C THR A 416 17.76 13.49 -16.30
N THR A 417 17.50 14.77 -16.63
CA THR A 417 16.84 15.72 -15.73
C THR A 417 15.39 15.29 -15.43
N GLY A 418 14.65 14.85 -16.45
CA GLY A 418 13.31 14.30 -16.29
C GLY A 418 13.28 13.04 -15.42
N LEU A 419 14.26 12.14 -15.58
CA LEU A 419 14.38 10.93 -14.75
C LEU A 419 14.72 11.26 -13.29
N VAL A 420 15.64 12.22 -13.04
CA VAL A 420 15.94 12.71 -11.68
C VAL A 420 14.71 13.32 -11.04
N ALA A 421 13.97 14.17 -11.77
CA ALA A 421 12.72 14.76 -11.29
C ALA A 421 11.66 13.69 -11.00
N ALA A 422 11.52 12.68 -11.86
CA ALA A 422 10.58 11.57 -11.69
C ALA A 422 10.92 10.73 -10.46
N LEU A 423 12.20 10.36 -10.27
CA LEU A 423 12.66 9.61 -9.11
C LEU A 423 12.53 10.41 -7.81
N THR A 424 12.86 11.70 -7.82
CA THR A 424 12.70 12.60 -6.66
C THR A 424 11.23 12.75 -6.30
N THR A 425 10.36 12.90 -7.30
CA THR A 425 8.90 12.93 -7.10
C THR A 425 8.39 11.60 -6.55
N TYR A 426 8.89 10.47 -7.06
CA TYR A 426 8.54 9.13 -6.58
C TYR A 426 8.99 8.91 -5.13
N LEU A 427 10.20 9.33 -4.77
CA LEU A 427 10.73 9.31 -3.42
C LEU A 427 9.85 10.11 -2.46
N GLY A 428 9.52 11.36 -2.83
CA GLY A 428 8.64 12.23 -2.07
C GLY A 428 7.22 11.66 -1.93
N TYR A 429 6.69 11.04 -2.98
CA TYR A 429 5.37 10.42 -2.98
C TYR A 429 5.29 9.19 -2.07
N GLN A 430 6.30 8.32 -2.10
CA GLN A 430 6.37 7.15 -1.23
C GLN A 430 6.63 7.50 0.23
N GLN A 431 7.08 8.74 0.51
CA GLN A 431 7.42 9.25 1.84
C GLN A 431 8.34 8.27 2.60
N VAL A 432 9.32 7.69 1.91
CA VAL A 432 10.14 6.58 2.45
C VAL A 432 10.84 6.98 3.75
N GLU A 433 11.39 8.20 3.82
CA GLU A 433 12.08 8.73 4.98
C GLU A 433 11.15 8.97 6.18
N GLU A 434 9.98 9.60 5.94
CA GLU A 434 8.97 9.80 6.98
C GLU A 434 8.49 8.46 7.53
N ARG A 435 8.15 7.51 6.65
CA ARG A 435 7.71 6.17 7.05
C ARG A 435 8.78 5.41 7.82
N LEU A 436 10.05 5.53 7.42
CA LEU A 436 11.16 4.94 8.15
C LEU A 436 11.25 5.52 9.57
N ARG A 437 11.17 6.86 9.70
CA ARG A 437 11.18 7.53 11.01
C ARG A 437 10.01 7.07 11.88
N LYS A 438 8.80 7.01 11.32
CA LYS A 438 7.57 6.62 12.03
C LYS A 438 7.57 5.17 12.47
N TYR A 439 8.01 4.24 11.61
CA TYR A 439 8.14 2.83 12.00
C TYR A 439 9.24 2.64 13.06
N ASN A 440 10.33 3.39 13.01
CA ASN A 440 11.33 3.38 14.08
C ASN A 440 10.74 3.90 15.40
N GLN A 441 9.97 5.00 15.38
CA GLN A 441 9.29 5.52 16.56
C GLN A 441 8.29 4.52 17.14
N ALA A 442 7.48 3.88 16.31
CA ALA A 442 6.55 2.82 16.74
C ALA A 442 7.30 1.63 17.34
N ALA A 443 8.34 1.13 16.68
CA ALA A 443 9.16 0.02 17.18
C ALA A 443 9.82 0.36 18.53
N MET A 444 10.34 1.58 18.71
CA MET A 444 10.89 2.04 19.99
C MET A 444 9.82 2.09 21.08
N THR A 445 8.64 2.65 20.79
CA THR A 445 7.54 2.71 21.76
C THR A 445 7.08 1.32 22.17
N LEU A 446 6.86 0.41 21.21
CA LEU A 446 6.49 -0.99 21.50
C LEU A 446 7.57 -1.72 22.30
N THR A 447 8.84 -1.48 21.99
CA THR A 447 9.98 -2.02 22.75
C THR A 447 9.97 -1.51 24.19
N ASN A 448 9.68 -0.22 24.39
CA ASN A 448 9.58 0.36 25.73
C ASN A 448 8.44 -0.23 26.54
N VAL A 449 7.25 -0.41 25.92
CA VAL A 449 6.10 -1.07 26.55
C VAL A 449 6.45 -2.52 26.93
N ARG A 450 7.05 -3.28 26.02
CA ARG A 450 7.50 -4.66 26.29
C ARG A 450 8.51 -4.72 27.43
N ASN A 451 9.49 -3.83 27.44
CA ASN A 451 10.53 -3.80 28.46
C ASN A 451 9.97 -3.39 29.82
N TRP A 452 9.05 -2.43 29.86
CA TRP A 452 8.33 -2.05 31.09
C TRP A 452 7.52 -3.23 31.63
N TRP A 453 6.74 -3.91 30.79
CA TRP A 453 5.97 -5.09 31.18
C TRP A 453 6.85 -6.21 31.73
N ALA A 454 7.96 -6.51 31.05
CA ALA A 454 8.92 -7.53 31.47
C ALA A 454 9.65 -7.19 32.78
N ALA A 455 9.68 -5.92 33.19
CA ALA A 455 10.27 -5.50 34.45
C ALA A 455 9.31 -5.62 35.64
N LEU A 456 8.00 -5.74 35.40
CA LEU A 456 7.00 -5.96 36.44
C LEU A 456 7.12 -7.37 37.04
N SER A 457 6.84 -7.48 38.34
CA SER A 457 6.64 -8.77 39.01
C SER A 457 5.35 -9.46 38.52
N VAL A 458 5.23 -10.77 38.75
CA VAL A 458 4.02 -11.53 38.37
C VAL A 458 2.77 -10.96 39.06
N GLN A 459 2.92 -10.45 40.29
CA GLN A 459 1.87 -9.74 41.02
C GLN A 459 1.41 -8.48 40.31
N GLU A 460 2.36 -7.63 39.94
CA GLU A 460 2.07 -6.38 39.23
C GLU A 460 1.49 -6.66 37.85
N GLN A 461 1.92 -7.72 37.16
CA GLN A 461 1.36 -8.13 35.87
C GLN A 461 -0.10 -8.62 35.98
N ALA A 462 -0.50 -9.18 37.13
CA ALA A 462 -1.88 -9.59 37.37
C ALA A 462 -2.82 -8.40 37.68
N GLN A 463 -2.27 -7.22 38.00
CA GLN A 463 -3.09 -6.05 38.33
C GLN A 463 -3.83 -5.51 37.09
N PRO A 464 -5.17 -5.31 37.17
CA PRO A 464 -5.96 -4.79 36.07
C PRO A 464 -5.45 -3.47 35.48
N GLU A 465 -4.95 -2.57 36.32
CA GLU A 465 -4.41 -1.27 35.89
C GLU A 465 -3.20 -1.43 34.97
N ASN A 466 -2.30 -2.37 35.29
CA ASN A 466 -1.11 -2.62 34.47
C ASN A 466 -1.48 -3.34 33.16
N ILE A 467 -2.47 -4.25 33.19
CA ILE A 467 -2.99 -4.89 31.98
C ILE A 467 -3.62 -3.84 31.06
N ASP A 468 -4.42 -2.92 31.62
CA ASP A 468 -5.02 -1.84 30.83
C ASP A 468 -3.94 -0.93 30.23
N LYS A 469 -2.93 -0.56 31.01
CA LYS A 469 -1.80 0.23 30.53
C LYS A 469 -1.04 -0.47 29.41
N LEU A 470 -0.74 -1.77 29.55
CA LEU A 470 -0.09 -2.57 28.50
C LEU A 470 -0.84 -2.49 27.18
N VAL A 471 -2.15 -2.79 27.21
CA VAL A 471 -2.97 -2.84 26.00
C VAL A 471 -3.21 -1.45 25.45
N SER A 472 -3.52 -0.48 26.31
CA SER A 472 -3.83 0.89 25.89
C SER A 472 -2.60 1.57 25.26
N GLU A 473 -1.42 1.52 25.90
CA GLU A 473 -0.20 2.10 25.33
C GLU A 473 0.22 1.41 24.03
N THR A 474 0.06 0.08 23.94
CA THR A 474 0.36 -0.68 22.72
C THR A 474 -0.58 -0.25 21.58
N GLU A 475 -1.88 -0.32 21.81
CA GLU A 475 -2.87 0.02 20.79
C GLU A 475 -2.86 1.51 20.43
N GLU A 476 -2.53 2.40 21.36
CA GLU A 476 -2.35 3.83 21.08
C GLU A 476 -1.06 4.08 20.28
N ALA A 477 0.04 3.36 20.55
CA ALA A 477 1.25 3.45 19.74
C ALA A 477 0.98 3.02 18.28
N LEU A 478 0.24 1.93 18.08
CA LEU A 478 -0.19 1.47 16.76
C LEU A 478 -1.16 2.46 16.09
N GLY A 479 -2.13 2.98 16.86
CA GLY A 479 -3.13 3.92 16.37
C GLY A 479 -2.56 5.29 16.00
N ARG A 480 -1.57 5.81 16.75
CA ARG A 480 -0.90 7.08 16.48
C ARG A 480 -0.11 7.04 15.18
N GLU A 481 0.71 6.01 14.97
CA GLU A 481 1.45 5.82 13.72
C GLU A 481 0.48 5.82 12.52
N PHE A 482 -0.59 5.05 12.64
CA PHE A 482 -1.54 4.89 11.56
C PHE A 482 -2.34 6.19 11.28
N SER A 483 -2.73 6.92 12.33
CA SER A 483 -3.48 8.19 12.21
C SER A 483 -2.63 9.29 11.57
N GLU A 484 -1.36 9.41 11.97
CA GLU A 484 -0.42 10.35 11.37
C GLU A 484 -0.15 10.02 9.90
N TRP A 485 0.04 8.74 9.59
CA TRP A 485 0.17 8.27 8.20
C TRP A 485 -1.07 8.63 7.37
N THR A 486 -2.26 8.44 7.93
CA THR A 486 -3.54 8.76 7.31
C THR A 486 -3.66 10.27 7.01
N GLN A 487 -3.41 11.12 8.00
CA GLN A 487 -3.43 12.58 7.83
C GLN A 487 -2.45 13.00 6.73
N LYS A 488 -1.21 12.48 6.78
CA LYS A 488 -0.20 12.86 5.80
C LYS A 488 -0.54 12.41 4.39
N MET A 489 -1.13 11.23 4.25
CA MET A 489 -1.60 10.74 2.97
C MET A 489 -2.76 11.61 2.44
N GLN A 490 -3.70 12.02 3.30
CA GLN A 490 -4.77 12.93 2.91
C GLN A 490 -4.23 14.28 2.42
N GLU A 491 -3.29 14.89 3.16
CA GLU A 491 -2.58 16.12 2.74
C GLU A 491 -1.91 15.95 1.38
N THR A 492 -1.21 14.82 1.20
CA THR A 492 -0.49 14.51 -0.05
C THR A 492 -1.46 14.36 -1.22
N LEU A 493 -2.60 13.69 -1.02
CA LEU A 493 -3.64 13.57 -2.05
C LEU A 493 -4.27 14.91 -2.38
N MET A 494 -4.53 15.77 -1.39
CA MET A 494 -5.05 17.12 -1.62
C MET A 494 -4.06 17.97 -2.42
N ALA A 495 -2.79 17.99 -2.02
CA ALA A 495 -1.74 18.70 -2.74
C ALA A 495 -1.56 18.17 -4.19
N LEU A 496 -1.69 16.85 -4.40
CA LEU A 496 -1.65 16.26 -5.74
C LEU A 496 -2.83 16.73 -6.60
N LYS A 497 -4.05 16.74 -6.05
CA LYS A 497 -5.24 17.24 -6.76
C LYS A 497 -5.09 18.71 -7.14
N GLU A 498 -4.59 19.54 -6.24
CA GLU A 498 -4.34 20.96 -6.50
C GLU A 498 -3.32 21.17 -7.61
N LYS A 499 -2.18 20.44 -7.57
CA LYS A 499 -1.17 20.48 -8.63
C LYS A 499 -1.74 20.07 -9.98
N GLN A 500 -2.58 19.03 -10.03
CA GLN A 500 -3.25 18.57 -11.26
C GLN A 500 -4.23 19.61 -11.79
N ALA A 501 -5.00 20.27 -10.91
CA ALA A 501 -5.94 21.32 -11.30
C ALA A 501 -5.20 22.53 -11.92
N LYS A 502 -4.14 23.01 -11.27
CA LYS A 502 -3.29 24.10 -11.80
C LYS A 502 -2.67 23.74 -13.15
N ALA A 503 -2.23 22.51 -13.32
CA ALA A 503 -1.68 22.04 -14.60
C ALA A 503 -2.76 22.03 -15.71
N ALA A 504 -3.97 21.59 -15.39
CA ALA A 504 -5.09 21.61 -16.33
C ALA A 504 -5.51 23.03 -16.74
N GLU A 505 -5.53 23.98 -15.80
CA GLU A 505 -5.80 25.40 -16.08
C GLU A 505 -4.74 26.01 -17.00
N LYS A 506 -3.45 25.77 -16.72
CA LYS A 506 -2.35 26.21 -17.58
C LYS A 506 -2.48 25.65 -19.00
N ALA A 507 -2.82 24.36 -19.13
CA ALA A 507 -3.01 23.74 -20.44
C ALA A 507 -4.18 24.37 -21.21
N LYS A 508 -5.30 24.66 -20.54
CA LYS A 508 -6.44 25.37 -21.15
C LYS A 508 -6.07 26.79 -21.60
N ALA A 509 -5.35 27.54 -20.76
CA ALA A 509 -4.90 28.89 -21.10
C ALA A 509 -3.98 28.91 -22.34
N GLN A 510 -3.06 27.94 -22.44
CA GLN A 510 -2.18 27.81 -23.61
C GLN A 510 -2.94 27.45 -24.89
N LEU A 511 -3.99 26.63 -24.79
CA LEU A 511 -4.85 26.30 -25.93
C LEU A 511 -5.60 27.54 -26.42
N ASN A 512 -6.18 28.32 -25.51
CA ASN A 512 -6.91 29.54 -25.84
C ASN A 512 -5.99 30.58 -26.50
N ALA A 513 -4.79 30.81 -25.95
CA ALA A 513 -3.81 31.74 -26.51
C ALA A 513 -3.34 31.34 -27.93
N LYS A 514 -3.19 30.03 -28.22
CA LYS A 514 -2.90 29.55 -29.58
C LYS A 514 -4.07 29.76 -30.54
N THR A 515 -5.29 29.62 -30.05
CA THR A 515 -6.51 29.78 -30.86
C THR A 515 -6.74 31.25 -31.21
N GLU A 516 -6.51 32.16 -30.28
CA GLU A 516 -6.54 33.61 -30.52
C GLU A 516 -5.45 34.05 -31.52
N ASN A 517 -4.22 33.57 -31.38
CA ASN A 517 -3.14 33.88 -32.34
C ASN A 517 -3.40 33.31 -33.75
N ALA A 518 -4.10 32.18 -33.88
CA ALA A 518 -4.50 31.63 -35.18
C ALA A 518 -5.58 32.47 -35.87
N LEU A 519 -6.46 33.13 -35.11
CA LEU A 519 -7.49 34.04 -35.62
C LEU A 519 -6.94 35.42 -36.03
N VAL A 520 -5.73 35.78 -35.61
CA VAL A 520 -5.11 37.11 -35.84
C VAL A 520 -3.99 37.06 -36.91
N SER A 521 -3.85 35.97 -37.66
CA SER A 521 -2.88 35.93 -38.79
C SER A 521 -3.31 36.86 -39.94
N PRO A 522 -2.41 37.64 -40.58
CA PRO A 522 -2.80 38.74 -41.46
C PRO A 522 -3.42 38.21 -42.76
N GLN A 523 -4.57 38.76 -43.15
CA GLN A 523 -5.05 38.67 -44.53
C GLN A 523 -3.91 39.14 -45.46
N ALA A 524 -3.46 38.25 -46.35
CA ALA A 524 -2.46 38.57 -47.35
C ALA A 524 -2.95 39.77 -48.19
N GLN A 525 -2.29 40.92 -48.03
CA GLN A 525 -2.41 42.05 -48.95
C GLN A 525 -2.02 41.58 -50.34
N PHE A 526 -3.00 41.47 -51.24
CA PHE A 526 -2.74 41.30 -52.66
C PHE A 526 -2.05 42.57 -53.19
N PRO A 527 -0.89 42.46 -53.87
CA PRO A 527 -0.21 43.62 -54.42
C PRO A 527 -1.05 44.22 -55.56
N GLY A 528 -1.14 45.55 -55.57
CA GLY A 528 -1.98 46.33 -56.46
C GLY A 528 -1.76 46.02 -57.94
N ARG A 529 -2.88 45.90 -58.67
CA ARG A 529 -2.92 45.80 -60.11
C ARG A 529 -3.25 47.20 -60.65
N SER A 530 -2.26 47.92 -61.16
CA SER A 530 -2.51 49.00 -62.13
C SER A 530 -2.76 48.35 -63.50
N PRO A 531 -3.81 48.78 -64.21
CA PRO A 531 -3.58 49.21 -65.59
C PRO A 531 -4.35 50.49 -65.93
N GLY A 532 -3.75 51.29 -66.81
CA GLY A 532 -4.28 52.58 -67.23
C GLY A 532 -5.52 52.50 -68.13
N LEU A 533 -6.25 53.60 -68.12
CA LEU A 533 -6.53 54.46 -69.27
C LEU A 533 -6.68 55.90 -68.76
#